data_AF-A0A2J8M3F5-F1
#
_entry.id   AF-A0A2J8M3F5-F1
#
_cell.length_a   1.000
_cell.length_b   1.000
_cell.length_c   1.000
_cell.angle_alpha   90.00
_cell.angle_beta   90.00
_cell.angle_gamma   90.00
#
_symmetry.space_group_name_H-M   'P 1'
#
loop_
_entity.id
_entity.type
_entity.pdbx_description
1 polymer ?
#
loop_
_entity_poly.entity_id
_entity_poly.type
_entity_poly.pdbx_seq_one_letter_code
_entity_poly.pdbx_strand_id
1 'polypeptide(L)'
;MGFNLTFHLSYKFRLLFLLTLCLTVVGWATSNYFVGAIQEIPKAKEFMANFHKTLILGKGKTLTNEASTKKAELDNCPSVSPYLRGQSKLIFKPDLTLEEVQAENPKVSRGRYRPEECKALQRVAILIPHRNREKH
;
A
#
# COMPACT_ATOMS: atom_id res chain seq x y z
N MET A 1 -17.28 21.61 -71.69
CA MET A 1 -16.18 21.60 -70.70
C MET A 1 -16.78 21.90 -69.33
N GLY A 2 -17.03 20.92 -68.45
CA GLY A 2 -17.72 21.23 -67.18
C GLY A 2 -18.00 20.09 -66.19
N PHE A 3 -17.29 18.96 -66.24
CA PHE A 3 -17.62 17.78 -65.40
C PHE A 3 -16.66 17.51 -64.22
N ASN A 4 -15.56 18.27 -64.06
CA ASN A 4 -14.52 17.94 -63.07
C ASN A 4 -14.66 18.66 -61.70
N LEU A 5 -15.50 19.70 -61.58
CA LEU A 5 -15.62 20.48 -60.35
C LEU A 5 -16.52 19.81 -59.29
N THR A 6 -17.59 19.15 -59.73
CA THR A 6 -18.56 18.46 -58.85
C THR A 6 -17.99 17.19 -58.23
N PHE A 7 -17.21 16.42 -58.99
CA PHE A 7 -16.55 15.21 -58.50
C PHE A 7 -15.51 15.50 -57.41
N HIS A 8 -14.70 16.54 -57.59
CA HIS A 8 -13.69 16.93 -56.60
C HIS A 8 -14.32 17.49 -55.31
N LEU A 9 -15.42 18.26 -55.45
CA LEU A 9 -16.21 18.72 -54.31
C LEU A 9 -16.80 17.52 -53.54
N SER A 10 -17.36 16.54 -54.26
CA SER A 10 -17.92 15.33 -53.65
C SER A 10 -16.88 14.47 -52.92
N TYR A 11 -15.66 14.35 -53.47
CA TYR A 11 -14.57 13.60 -52.83
C TYR A 11 -14.03 14.32 -51.59
N LYS A 12 -13.91 15.65 -51.63
CA LYS A 12 -13.53 16.45 -50.46
C LYS A 12 -14.58 16.37 -49.34
N PHE A 13 -15.87 16.44 -49.67
CA PHE A 13 -16.93 16.24 -48.68
C PHE A 13 -16.90 14.84 -48.08
N ARG A 14 -16.73 13.79 -48.90
CA ARG A 14 -16.58 12.42 -48.42
C ARG A 14 -15.34 12.24 -47.54
N LEU A 15 -14.21 12.84 -47.92
CA LEU A 15 -12.97 12.81 -47.14
C LEU A 15 -13.13 13.54 -45.80
N LEU A 16 -13.76 14.72 -45.79
CA LEU A 16 -14.06 15.45 -44.56
C LEU A 16 -14.99 14.65 -43.65
N PHE A 17 -16.00 13.99 -44.21
CA PHE A 17 -16.91 13.13 -43.44
C PHE A 17 -16.21 11.90 -42.86
N LEU A 18 -15.25 11.32 -43.59
CA LEU A 18 -14.42 10.22 -43.09
C LEU A 18 -13.47 10.71 -41.98
N LEU A 19 -12.88 11.91 -42.13
CA LEU A 19 -12.02 12.50 -41.11
C LEU A 19 -12.79 12.81 -39.84
N THR A 20 -14.00 13.37 -39.93
CA THR A 20 -14.84 13.62 -38.75
C THR A 20 -15.26 12.31 -38.09
N LEU A 21 -15.63 11.29 -38.86
CA LEU A 21 -15.95 9.96 -38.33
C LEU A 21 -14.73 9.35 -37.60
N CYS A 22 -13.54 9.40 -38.20
CA CYS A 22 -12.31 8.95 -37.55
C CYS A 22 -12.03 9.71 -36.25
N LEU A 23 -12.17 11.03 -36.24
CA LEU A 23 -11.97 11.84 -35.01
C LEU A 23 -13.00 11.50 -33.93
N THR A 24 -14.26 11.25 -34.29
CA THR A 24 -15.28 10.82 -33.33
C THR A 24 -14.99 9.44 -32.75
N VAL A 25 -14.55 8.47 -33.57
CA VAL A 25 -14.22 7.11 -33.13
C VAL A 25 -12.96 7.11 -32.26
N VAL A 26 -11.92 7.86 -32.64
CA VAL A 26 -10.70 8.01 -31.84
C VAL A 26 -11.01 8.71 -30.52
N GLY A 27 -11.82 9.77 -30.54
CA GLY A 27 -12.30 10.45 -29.32
C GLY A 27 -13.12 9.53 -28.41
N TRP A 28 -13.96 8.66 -28.99
CA TRP A 28 -14.71 7.65 -28.23
C TRP A 28 -13.78 6.62 -27.59
N ALA A 29 -12.83 6.11 -28.37
CA ALA A 29 -11.83 5.15 -27.87
C ALA A 29 -11.01 5.76 -26.73
N THR A 30 -10.48 6.98 -26.90
CA THR A 30 -9.68 7.65 -25.86
C THR A 30 -10.51 8.01 -24.62
N SER A 31 -11.78 8.35 -24.77
CA SER A 31 -12.69 8.63 -23.64
C SER A 31 -12.93 7.39 -22.76
N ASN A 32 -13.09 6.20 -23.35
CA ASN A 32 -13.18 4.94 -22.60
C ASN A 32 -11.90 4.64 -21.81
N TYR A 33 -10.73 4.92 -22.37
CA TYR A 33 -9.46 4.78 -21.64
C TYR A 33 -9.29 5.85 -20.55
N PHE A 34 -9.87 7.05 -20.74
CA PHE A 34 -9.83 8.12 -19.75
C PHE A 34 -10.66 7.80 -18.50
N VAL A 35 -11.82 7.14 -18.64
CA VAL A 35 -12.62 6.67 -17.49
C VAL A 35 -11.82 5.71 -16.59
N GLY A 36 -11.00 4.83 -17.18
CA GLY A 36 -10.09 3.95 -16.42
C GLY A 36 -8.99 4.72 -15.69
N ALA A 37 -8.45 5.78 -16.28
CA ALA A 37 -7.45 6.64 -15.65
C ALA A 37 -8.05 7.49 -14.51
N ILE A 38 -9.32 7.92 -14.63
CA ILE A 38 -10.02 8.62 -13.57
C ILE A 38 -10.12 7.76 -12.31
N GLN A 39 -10.16 6.43 -12.37
CA GLN A 39 -10.24 5.56 -11.18
C GLN A 39 -8.92 5.37 -10.42
N GLU A 40 -7.78 5.73 -11.00
CA GLU A 40 -6.51 5.86 -10.25
C GLU A 40 -6.36 7.23 -9.56
N ILE A 41 -7.05 8.27 -10.06
CA ILE A 41 -7.13 9.61 -9.43
C ILE A 41 -7.81 9.62 -8.03
N PRO A 42 -8.90 8.88 -7.71
CA PRO A 42 -9.51 8.88 -6.38
C PRO A 42 -8.55 8.33 -5.33
N LYS A 43 -7.69 7.35 -5.65
CA LYS A 43 -6.65 6.87 -4.72
C LYS A 43 -5.64 7.98 -4.41
N ALA A 44 -5.23 8.75 -5.41
CA ALA A 44 -4.33 9.89 -5.22
C ALA A 44 -5.00 11.01 -4.40
N LYS A 45 -6.28 11.28 -4.63
CA LYS A 45 -7.08 12.25 -3.86
C LYS A 45 -7.28 11.81 -2.41
N GLU A 46 -7.54 10.53 -2.18
CA GLU A 46 -7.65 9.93 -0.85
C GLU A 46 -6.30 9.94 -0.10
N PHE A 47 -5.22 9.61 -0.79
CA PHE A 47 -3.86 9.70 -0.26
C PHE A 47 -3.50 11.14 0.15
N MET A 48 -3.82 12.13 -0.69
CA MET A 48 -3.60 13.55 -0.38
C MET A 48 -4.45 14.02 0.81
N ALA A 49 -5.71 13.59 0.91
CA ALA A 49 -6.57 13.89 2.06
C ALA A 49 -6.02 13.30 3.37
N ASN A 50 -5.52 12.06 3.33
CA ASN A 50 -4.88 11.40 4.46
C ASN A 50 -3.56 12.08 4.87
N PHE A 51 -2.77 12.54 3.90
CA PHE A 51 -1.56 13.32 4.15
C PHE A 51 -1.85 14.67 4.79
N HIS A 52 -2.83 15.42 4.27
CA HIS A 52 -3.21 16.71 4.85
C HIS A 52 -3.78 16.54 6.27
N LYS A 53 -4.57 15.50 6.51
CA LYS A 53 -5.05 15.12 7.85
C LYS A 53 -3.89 14.79 8.80
N THR A 54 -2.86 14.10 8.31
CA THR A 54 -1.66 13.76 9.09
C THR A 54 -0.81 14.99 9.40
N LEU A 55 -0.66 15.92 8.45
CA LEU A 55 0.05 17.17 8.65
C LEU A 55 -0.68 18.11 9.62
N ILE A 56 -2.01 18.22 9.52
CA ILE A 56 -2.82 18.98 10.49
C ILE A 56 -2.74 18.33 11.88
N LEU A 57 -2.80 17.00 11.97
CA LEU A 57 -2.66 16.28 13.24
C LEU A 57 -1.24 16.41 13.84
N GLY A 58 -0.23 16.52 12.99
CA GLY A 58 1.16 16.81 13.39
C GLY A 58 1.33 18.24 13.89
N LYS A 59 0.67 19.22 13.25
CA LYS A 59 0.76 20.65 13.60
C LYS A 59 -0.10 21.03 14.82
N GLY A 60 -1.21 20.32 15.06
CA GLY A 60 -2.00 20.45 16.29
C GLY A 60 -1.32 19.87 17.53
N LYS A 61 -0.31 18.99 17.37
CA LYS A 61 0.48 18.43 18.47
C LYS A 61 1.67 19.30 18.90
N THR A 62 1.97 20.39 18.17
CA THR A 62 3.09 21.30 18.49
C THR A 62 2.74 22.43 19.47
N LEU A 63 1.48 22.61 19.84
CA LEU A 63 1.08 23.57 20.88
C LEU A 63 0.02 22.88 21.76
N THR A 64 0.25 22.84 23.07
CA THR A 64 -0.54 22.12 24.10
C THR A 64 -0.24 20.63 24.23
N ASN A 65 0.87 20.32 24.92
CA ASN A 65 0.94 19.42 26.08
C ASN A 65 2.41 19.16 26.41
N GLU A 66 3.07 20.18 26.99
CA GLU A 66 4.20 19.95 27.90
C GLU A 66 3.69 19.31 29.21
N ALA A 67 3.07 18.15 29.10
CA ALA A 67 3.06 17.17 30.17
C ALA A 67 4.23 16.24 29.86
N SER A 68 5.43 16.73 30.18
CA SER A 68 6.65 15.93 30.27
C SER A 68 6.45 14.88 31.36
N THR A 69 5.68 13.85 31.03
CA THR A 69 5.88 12.54 31.66
C THR A 69 7.23 12.12 31.10
N LYS A 70 8.30 12.37 31.86
CA LYS A 70 9.61 11.76 31.64
C LYS A 70 9.39 10.26 31.69
N LYS A 71 8.98 9.66 30.57
CA LYS A 71 9.05 8.23 30.37
C LYS A 71 10.53 7.94 30.51
N ALA A 72 10.93 7.33 31.62
CA ALA A 72 12.31 6.96 31.87
C ALA A 72 12.84 6.36 30.57
N GLU A 73 13.88 6.99 30.01
CA GLU A 73 14.43 6.55 28.73
C GLU A 73 14.93 5.12 28.95
N LEU A 74 14.25 4.16 28.34
CA LEU A 74 14.58 2.75 28.53
C LEU A 74 16.00 2.52 28.02
N ASP A 75 16.82 1.90 28.86
CA ASP A 75 18.15 1.47 28.48
C ASP A 75 18.11 0.52 27.30
N ASN A 76 19.21 0.46 26.56
CA ASN A 76 19.37 -0.48 25.47
C ASN A 76 19.34 -1.92 26.00
N CYS A 77 18.72 -2.82 25.24
CA CYS A 77 18.78 -4.24 25.56
C CYS A 77 20.25 -4.73 25.52
N PRO A 78 20.62 -5.72 26.36
CA PRO A 78 21.96 -6.31 26.33
C PRO A 78 22.25 -6.95 24.97
N SER A 79 23.54 -7.07 24.63
CA SER A 79 23.98 -7.69 23.37
C SER A 79 23.53 -9.15 23.25
N VAL A 80 23.52 -9.88 24.37
CA VAL A 80 23.00 -11.25 24.49
C VAL A 80 21.78 -11.21 25.41
N SER A 81 20.66 -11.79 24.94
CA SER A 81 19.44 -11.85 25.74
C SER A 81 19.63 -12.76 26.96
N PRO A 82 19.26 -12.32 28.18
CA PRO A 82 19.34 -13.16 29.38
C PRO A 82 18.29 -14.29 29.38
N TYR A 83 17.31 -14.24 28.47
CA TYR A 83 16.20 -15.19 28.39
C TYR A 83 16.48 -16.38 27.44
N LEU A 84 17.70 -16.53 26.94
CA LEU A 84 18.08 -17.66 26.10
C LEU A 84 18.08 -18.97 26.91
N ARG A 85 17.34 -19.98 26.45
CA ARG A 85 17.22 -21.29 27.12
C ARG A 85 18.24 -22.34 26.63
N GLY A 86 19.00 -22.02 25.59
CA GLY A 86 19.91 -22.97 24.94
C GLY A 86 19.17 -23.94 24.02
N GLN A 87 19.54 -25.23 24.08
CA GLN A 87 18.98 -26.27 23.21
C GLN A 87 17.49 -26.51 23.50
N SER A 88 16.68 -26.59 22.43
CA SER A 88 15.26 -26.93 22.50
C SER A 88 14.96 -28.14 21.64
N LYS A 89 14.05 -29.02 22.11
CA LYS A 89 13.58 -30.18 21.35
C LYS A 89 12.47 -29.73 20.39
N LEU A 90 12.64 -29.98 19.10
CA LEU A 90 11.65 -29.68 18.07
C LEU A 90 10.63 -30.82 17.97
N ILE A 91 9.34 -30.51 18.13
CA ILE A 91 8.23 -31.44 18.00
C ILE A 91 7.17 -30.79 17.11
N PHE A 92 6.75 -31.47 16.06
CA PHE A 92 5.73 -30.98 15.14
C PHE A 92 4.38 -31.60 15.49
N LYS A 93 3.51 -30.80 16.10
CA LYS A 93 2.13 -31.20 16.41
C LYS A 93 1.26 -31.01 15.17
N PRO A 94 0.63 -32.06 14.62
CA PRO A 94 -0.17 -31.94 13.39
C PRO A 94 -1.49 -31.18 13.60
N ASP A 95 -1.92 -31.02 14.85
CA ASP A 95 -3.15 -30.38 15.31
C ASP A 95 -2.94 -28.95 15.83
N LEU A 96 -1.73 -28.39 15.72
CA LEU A 96 -1.43 -27.04 16.18
C LEU A 96 -2.27 -26.00 15.44
N THR A 97 -3.02 -25.19 16.19
CA THR A 97 -3.83 -24.09 15.65
C THR A 97 -3.14 -22.75 15.83
N LEU A 98 -3.46 -21.76 14.96
CA LEU A 98 -2.88 -20.41 15.08
C LEU A 98 -3.39 -19.69 16.33
N GLU A 99 -4.61 -20.02 16.76
CA GLU A 99 -5.25 -19.48 17.96
C GLU A 99 -4.51 -19.89 19.22
N GLU A 100 -4.11 -21.17 19.34
CA GLU A 100 -3.29 -21.67 20.44
C GLU A 100 -1.93 -20.93 20.48
N VAL A 101 -1.27 -20.80 19.33
CA VAL A 101 0.02 -20.10 19.23
C VAL A 101 -0.10 -18.63 19.66
N GLN A 102 -1.19 -17.95 19.27
CA GLN A 102 -1.46 -16.58 19.70
C GLN A 102 -1.73 -16.48 21.20
N ALA A 103 -2.51 -17.41 21.76
CA ALA A 103 -2.79 -17.46 23.19
C ALA A 103 -1.52 -17.69 24.04
N GLU A 104 -0.61 -18.54 23.57
CA GLU A 104 0.69 -18.74 24.21
C GLU A 104 1.64 -17.52 24.08
N ASN A 105 1.43 -16.67 23.07
CA ASN A 105 2.32 -15.55 22.75
C ASN A 105 1.55 -14.19 22.72
N PRO A 106 0.91 -13.78 23.83
CA PRO A 106 -0.02 -12.65 23.84
C PRO A 106 0.62 -11.29 23.56
N LYS A 107 1.95 -11.18 23.73
CA LYS A 107 2.70 -9.94 23.47
C LYS A 107 2.95 -9.69 21.97
N VAL A 108 2.66 -10.67 21.11
CA VAL A 108 2.82 -10.55 19.66
C VAL A 108 1.54 -9.95 19.06
N SER A 109 1.69 -8.89 18.25
CA SER A 109 0.57 -8.22 17.59
C SER A 109 0.80 -8.14 16.09
N ARG A 110 -0.08 -8.76 15.29
CA ARG A 110 0.01 -8.79 13.82
C ARG A 110 1.40 -9.23 13.30
N GLY A 111 2.01 -10.23 13.95
CA GLY A 111 3.36 -10.70 13.64
C GLY A 111 4.49 -9.75 14.03
N ARG A 112 4.20 -8.72 14.84
CA ARG A 112 5.19 -7.77 15.35
C ARG A 112 5.35 -7.94 16.85
N TYR A 113 6.59 -7.81 17.31
CA TYR A 113 6.93 -7.84 18.74
C TYR A 113 8.04 -6.83 19.02
N ARG A 114 7.98 -6.22 20.21
CA ARG A 114 9.03 -5.36 20.73
C ARG A 114 9.11 -5.54 22.25
N PRO A 115 10.31 -5.70 22.84
CA PRO A 115 10.44 -5.74 24.29
C PRO A 115 9.98 -4.41 24.93
N GLU A 116 9.29 -4.52 26.05
CA GLU A 116 8.76 -3.37 26.80
C GLU A 116 9.78 -2.84 27.83
N GLU A 117 10.64 -3.72 28.33
CA GLU A 117 11.62 -3.46 29.40
C GLU A 117 12.87 -2.71 28.91
N CYS A 118 13.18 -2.76 27.61
CA CYS A 118 14.41 -2.22 27.06
C CYS A 118 14.27 -1.79 25.60
N LYS A 119 15.15 -0.91 25.14
CA LYS A 119 15.23 -0.48 23.74
C LYS A 119 16.00 -1.54 22.94
N ALA A 120 15.26 -2.31 22.13
CA ALA A 120 15.87 -3.27 21.21
C ALA A 120 16.89 -2.60 20.28
N LEU A 121 18.10 -3.14 20.24
CA LEU A 121 19.19 -2.69 19.38
C LEU A 121 18.94 -3.11 17.92
N GLN A 122 18.37 -4.30 17.71
CA GLN A 122 18.13 -4.88 16.41
C GLN A 122 16.69 -4.59 15.92
N ARG A 123 16.57 -4.30 14.62
CA ARG A 123 15.30 -4.18 13.90
C ARG A 123 15.30 -5.20 12.77
N VAL A 124 14.52 -6.27 12.92
CA VAL A 124 14.59 -7.45 12.05
C VAL A 124 13.28 -7.61 11.30
N ALA A 125 13.38 -7.88 10.00
CA ALA A 125 12.28 -8.38 9.18
C ALA A 125 12.59 -9.84 8.81
N ILE A 126 11.67 -10.75 9.15
CA ILE A 126 11.79 -12.16 8.79
C ILE A 126 10.99 -12.38 7.50
N LEU A 127 11.67 -12.76 6.43
CA LEU A 127 11.07 -13.01 5.12
C LEU A 127 11.00 -14.51 4.89
N ILE A 128 9.78 -15.04 4.77
CA ILE A 128 9.53 -16.45 4.52
C ILE A 128 8.94 -16.59 3.12
N PRO A 129 9.68 -17.13 2.13
CA PRO A 129 9.10 -17.44 0.82
C PRO A 129 8.04 -18.54 1.00
N HIS A 130 6.87 -18.34 0.40
CA HIS A 130 5.70 -19.19 0.63
C HIS A 130 5.02 -19.62 -0.67
N ARG A 131 4.65 -20.91 -0.77
CA ARG A 131 3.78 -21.45 -1.82
C ARG A 131 3.11 -22.76 -1.38
N ASN A 132 1.81 -22.74 -1.10
CA ASN A 132 0.98 -23.91 -0.73
C ASN A 132 1.60 -24.74 0.42
N ARG A 133 2.00 -24.08 1.50
CA ARG A 133 2.67 -24.70 2.67
C ARG A 133 2.03 -24.27 3.99
N GLU A 134 0.70 -24.14 4.02
CA GLU A 134 -0.05 -23.61 5.16
C GLU A 134 0.11 -24.45 6.44
N LYS A 135 0.42 -25.75 6.30
CA LYS A 135 0.65 -26.68 7.42
C LYS A 135 2.10 -26.68 7.94
N HIS A 136 3.06 -26.17 7.16
CA HIS A 136 4.47 -26.10 7.58
C HIS A 136 4.66 -24.92 8.53
#